data_AF-A0A1G0DAL4-F1
#
_entry.id   AF-A0A1G0DAL4-F1
#
_cell.length_a   1.000
_cell.length_b   1.000
_cell.length_c   1.000
_cell.angle_alpha   90.00
_cell.angle_beta   90.00
_cell.angle_gamma   90.00
#
_symmetry.space_group_name_H-M   'P 1'
#
loop_
_entity.id
_entity.type
_entity.pdbx_description
1 polymer ?
#
loop_
_entity_poly.entity_id
_entity_poly.type
_entity_poly.pdbx_seq_one_letter_code
_entity_poly.pdbx_strand_id
1 'polypeptide(L)'
;MPAIGSIQLYAPDTYPTKRAEIRAYTIAAFRVSQQSDQLSLVAMPKAIVDFLIKGRAIGYWNEKRWLTETPDGYRLTAEGLVICQSALAEQLPTHNTTARNVEYWVNQFRHNTKLPRSAAFGPNHSLERTRTGLALRPQLKR
;
A
#
# COMPACT_ATOMS: atom_id res chain seq x y z
N MET A 1 12.57 -18.42 -16.02
CA MET A 1 11.48 -17.51 -15.60
C MET A 1 12.10 -16.20 -15.19
N PRO A 2 11.75 -15.04 -15.79
CA PRO A 2 12.36 -13.79 -15.38
C PRO A 2 11.92 -13.47 -13.95
N ALA A 3 12.88 -13.14 -13.10
CA ALA A 3 12.63 -12.67 -11.74
C ALA A 3 11.68 -11.47 -11.82
N ILE A 4 10.54 -11.55 -11.14
CA ILE A 4 9.65 -10.40 -10.95
C ILE A 4 10.46 -9.40 -10.14
N GLY A 5 11.06 -8.42 -10.83
CA GLY A 5 11.88 -7.39 -10.21
C GLY A 5 11.09 -6.75 -9.08
N SER A 6 11.69 -6.65 -7.90
CA SER A 6 11.08 -6.01 -6.73
C SER A 6 10.65 -4.60 -7.11
N ILE A 7 9.34 -4.37 -7.25
CA ILE A 7 8.79 -3.05 -7.51
C ILE A 7 8.99 -2.22 -6.25
N GLN A 8 9.93 -1.29 -6.29
CA GLN A 8 10.18 -0.37 -5.18
C GLN A 8 9.12 0.72 -5.22
N LEU A 9 8.08 0.60 -4.38
CA LEU A 9 6.96 1.55 -4.33
C LEU A 9 7.35 2.80 -3.52
N TYR A 10 6.87 3.98 -3.92
CA TYR A 10 7.14 5.24 -3.19
C TYR A 10 5.85 6.05 -2.99
N ALA A 11 5.58 6.39 -1.73
CA ALA A 11 4.51 7.31 -1.37
C ALA A 11 4.87 8.75 -1.78
N PRO A 12 3.90 9.57 -2.23
CA PRO A 12 4.14 10.97 -2.61
C PRO A 12 4.49 11.84 -1.39
N ASP A 13 5.30 12.88 -1.62
CA ASP A 13 5.76 13.79 -0.56
C ASP A 13 4.62 14.62 0.04
N THR A 14 3.58 14.91 -0.75
CA THR A 14 2.40 15.66 -0.32
C THR A 14 1.19 14.76 -0.27
N TYR A 15 0.54 14.69 0.90
CA TYR A 15 -0.67 13.91 1.09
C TYR A 15 -1.91 14.73 0.73
N PRO A 16 -2.90 14.14 0.04
CA PRO A 16 -4.14 14.84 -0.26
C PRO A 16 -4.90 15.19 1.02
N THR A 17 -5.55 16.35 1.01
CA THR A 17 -6.31 16.87 2.16
C THR A 17 -7.83 16.88 1.89
N LYS A 18 -8.24 16.92 0.61
CA LYS A 18 -9.65 16.89 0.23
C LYS A 18 -10.18 15.46 0.31
N ARG A 19 -11.40 15.29 0.84
CA ARG A 19 -12.06 13.98 0.98
C ARG A 19 -12.10 13.17 -0.32
N ALA A 20 -12.38 13.85 -1.42
CA ALA A 20 -12.35 13.34 -2.78
C ALA A 20 -11.00 12.68 -3.13
N GLU A 21 -9.93 13.44 -2.97
CA GLU A 21 -8.57 13.05 -3.29
C GLU A 21 -8.05 11.97 -2.34
N ILE A 22 -8.39 12.03 -1.05
CA ILE A 22 -8.06 10.98 -0.06
C ILE A 22 -8.67 9.63 -0.48
N ARG A 23 -9.92 9.64 -0.96
CA ARG A 23 -10.57 8.42 -1.44
C ARG A 23 -9.92 7.92 -2.73
N ALA A 24 -9.63 8.80 -3.68
CA ALA A 24 -8.91 8.47 -4.91
C ALA A 24 -7.55 7.81 -4.61
N TYR A 25 -6.79 8.45 -3.72
CA TYR A 25 -5.48 8.02 -3.24
C TYR A 25 -5.53 6.64 -2.59
N THR A 26 -6.53 6.41 -1.73
CA THR A 26 -6.68 5.13 -1.02
C THR A 26 -7.00 3.99 -1.99
N ILE A 27 -7.91 4.22 -2.94
CA ILE A 27 -8.26 3.22 -3.98
C ILE A 27 -7.05 2.93 -4.87
N ALA A 28 -6.30 3.96 -5.25
CA ALA A 28 -5.06 3.80 -6.02
C ALA A 28 -4.01 2.98 -5.26
N ALA A 29 -3.85 3.20 -3.96
CA ALA A 29 -2.94 2.44 -3.12
C ALA A 29 -3.32 0.95 -3.05
N PHE A 30 -4.61 0.63 -2.97
CA PHE A 30 -5.08 -0.77 -3.02
C PHE A 30 -4.84 -1.45 -4.37
N ARG A 31 -5.02 -0.74 -5.49
CA ARG A 31 -4.70 -1.28 -6.82
C ARG A 31 -3.23 -1.61 -6.96
N VAL A 32 -2.37 -0.70 -6.49
CA VAL A 32 -0.93 -0.86 -6.49
C VAL A 32 -0.50 -2.01 -5.57
N SER A 33 -1.08 -2.13 -4.38
CA SER A 33 -0.72 -3.20 -3.44
C SER A 33 -1.17 -4.59 -3.91
N GLN A 34 -2.27 -4.68 -4.66
CA GLN A 34 -2.71 -5.92 -5.32
C GLN A 34 -1.98 -6.20 -6.64
N GLN A 35 -1.17 -5.26 -7.14
CA GLN A 35 -0.57 -5.32 -8.48
C GLN A 35 -1.63 -5.58 -9.58
N SER A 36 -2.81 -4.99 -9.42
CA SER A 36 -3.95 -5.21 -10.31
C SER A 36 -4.68 -3.90 -10.58
N ASP A 37 -5.01 -3.67 -11.86
CA ASP A 37 -5.82 -2.51 -12.26
C ASP A 37 -7.29 -2.67 -11.81
N GLN A 38 -7.72 -3.93 -11.58
CA GLN A 38 -9.02 -4.26 -11.01
C GLN A 38 -8.88 -4.71 -9.57
N LEU A 39 -9.63 -4.07 -8.66
CA LEU A 39 -9.64 -4.46 -7.26
C LEU A 39 -10.36 -5.79 -7.09
N SER A 40 -9.84 -6.61 -6.19
CA SER A 40 -10.38 -7.93 -5.88
C SER A 40 -10.41 -8.15 -4.37
N LEU A 41 -10.97 -9.29 -3.96
CA LEU A 41 -10.94 -9.73 -2.57
C LEU A 41 -9.63 -10.45 -2.22
N VAL A 42 -8.57 -10.35 -3.03
CA VAL A 42 -7.29 -10.99 -2.70
C VAL A 42 -6.59 -10.20 -1.58
N ALA A 43 -5.81 -10.91 -0.76
CA ALA A 43 -5.01 -10.29 0.29
C ALA A 43 -3.92 -9.38 -0.31
N MET A 44 -3.73 -8.23 0.33
CA MET A 44 -2.75 -7.20 0.02
C MET A 44 -1.64 -7.24 1.07
N PRO A 45 -0.36 -7.15 0.67
CA PRO A 45 0.73 -7.16 1.63
C PRO A 45 0.64 -5.99 2.61
N LYS A 46 0.65 -6.28 3.92
CA LYS A 46 0.51 -5.29 5.00
C LYS A 46 1.51 -4.14 4.85
N ALA A 47 2.78 -4.48 4.65
CA ALA A 47 3.87 -3.52 4.52
C ALA A 47 3.66 -2.54 3.35
N ILE A 48 3.09 -2.99 2.24
CA ILE A 48 2.83 -2.12 1.07
C ILE A 48 1.66 -1.19 1.38
N VAL A 49 0.59 -1.70 1.97
CA VAL A 49 -0.59 -0.90 2.30
C VAL A 49 -0.26 0.16 3.35
N ASP A 50 0.46 -0.22 4.41
CA ASP A 50 0.90 0.71 5.47
C ASP A 50 1.88 1.76 4.94
N PHE A 51 2.73 1.39 3.99
CA PHE A 51 3.65 2.32 3.34
C PHE A 51 2.91 3.32 2.44
N LEU A 52 2.00 2.83 1.59
CA LEU A 52 1.25 3.66 0.66
C LEU A 52 0.20 4.51 1.38
N ILE A 53 -0.37 4.05 2.50
CA ILE A 53 -1.45 4.75 3.18
C ILE A 53 -1.00 5.09 4.61
N LYS A 54 -0.85 6.39 4.91
CA LYS A 54 -0.63 6.83 6.30
C LYS A 54 -1.75 6.32 7.21
N GLY A 55 -1.38 5.68 8.33
CA GLY A 55 -2.25 4.84 9.16
C GLY A 55 -3.63 5.37 9.57
N ARG A 56 -3.85 6.71 9.57
CA ARG A 56 -5.18 7.29 9.84
C ARG A 56 -6.25 6.87 8.83
N ALA A 57 -5.89 6.72 7.55
CA ALA A 57 -6.84 6.26 6.54
C ALA A 57 -7.12 4.75 6.71
N ILE A 58 -6.13 3.93 7.05
CA ILE A 58 -6.37 2.49 7.31
C ILE A 58 -7.32 2.28 8.49
N GLY A 59 -7.13 3.03 9.59
CA GLY A 59 -8.01 3.00 10.76
C GLY A 59 -9.47 3.26 10.39
N TYR A 60 -9.74 4.31 9.60
CA TYR A 60 -11.08 4.62 9.12
C TYR A 60 -11.71 3.50 8.28
N TRP A 61 -10.96 2.86 7.38
CA TRP A 61 -11.48 1.77 6.55
C TRP A 61 -11.77 0.50 7.36
N ASN A 62 -10.98 0.23 8.41
CA ASN A 62 -11.26 -0.84 9.37
C ASN A 62 -12.49 -0.55 10.22
N GLU A 63 -12.63 0.67 10.76
CA GLU A 63 -13.83 1.10 11.51
C GLU A 63 -15.12 0.95 10.69
N LYS A 64 -15.03 1.22 9.38
CA LYS A 64 -16.14 1.05 8.44
C LYS A 64 -16.35 -0.38 7.95
N ARG A 65 -15.53 -1.35 8.39
CA ARG A 65 -15.58 -2.76 7.97
C ARG A 65 -15.44 -2.97 6.46
N TRP A 66 -14.80 -2.03 5.78
CA TRP A 66 -14.48 -2.14 4.35
C TRP A 66 -13.17 -2.88 4.10
N LEU A 67 -12.35 -2.97 5.14
CA LEU A 67 -11.10 -3.71 5.17
C LEU A 67 -11.15 -4.72 6.32
N THR A 68 -10.50 -5.86 6.13
CA THR A 68 -10.27 -6.85 7.17
C THR A 68 -8.80 -7.19 7.21
N GLU A 69 -8.24 -7.20 8.41
CA GLU A 69 -6.88 -7.67 8.64
C GLU A 69 -6.85 -9.20 8.61
N THR A 70 -5.85 -9.74 7.93
CA THR A 70 -5.58 -11.16 7.71
C THR A 70 -4.13 -11.46 8.11
N PRO A 71 -3.75 -12.72 8.35
CA PRO A 71 -2.37 -13.07 8.70
C PRO A 71 -1.34 -12.56 7.67
N ASP A 72 -1.72 -12.53 6.39
CA ASP A 72 -0.83 -12.15 5.27
C ASP A 72 -0.94 -10.65 4.91
N GLY A 73 -1.81 -9.90 5.58
CA GLY A 73 -1.98 -8.46 5.42
C GLY A 73 -3.42 -8.00 5.42
N TYR A 74 -3.84 -7.21 4.43
CA TYR A 74 -5.19 -6.65 4.40
C TYR A 74 -6.03 -7.21 3.26
N ARG A 75 -7.32 -7.39 3.49
CA ARG A 75 -8.26 -7.83 2.46
C ARG A 75 -9.43 -6.85 2.39
N LEU A 76 -9.87 -6.49 1.19
CA LEU A 76 -11.14 -5.80 1.03
C LEU A 76 -12.29 -6.75 1.40
N THR A 77 -13.29 -6.25 2.12
CA THR A 77 -14.56 -6.95 2.26
C THR A 77 -15.39 -6.80 0.98
N ALA A 78 -16.45 -7.58 0.83
CA ALA A 78 -17.37 -7.41 -0.30
C ALA A 78 -17.94 -5.97 -0.34
N GLU A 79 -18.27 -5.40 0.82
CA GLU A 79 -18.73 -4.02 0.93
C GLU A 79 -17.63 -3.02 0.53
N GLY A 80 -16.40 -3.20 1.03
CA GLY A 80 -15.27 -2.35 0.65
C GLY A 80 -14.97 -2.38 -0.85
N LEU A 81 -15.10 -3.55 -1.47
CA LEU A 81 -14.96 -3.69 -2.92
C LEU A 81 -16.05 -2.94 -3.68
N VAL A 82 -17.31 -3.07 -3.27
CA VAL A 82 -18.44 -2.30 -3.85
C VAL A 82 -18.18 -0.80 -3.71
N ILE A 83 -17.77 -0.32 -2.54
CA ILE A 83 -17.44 1.09 -2.32
C ILE A 83 -16.35 1.58 -3.29
N CYS A 84 -15.31 0.77 -3.51
CA CYS A 84 -14.26 1.11 -4.47
C CYS A 84 -14.78 1.11 -5.91
N GLN A 85 -15.57 0.11 -6.31
CA GLN A 85 -16.10 -0.02 -7.66
C GLN A 85 -17.12 1.08 -7.98
N SER A 86 -18.04 1.37 -7.07
CA SER A 86 -19.02 2.45 -7.22
C SER A 86 -18.33 3.82 -7.33
N ALA A 87 -17.24 4.02 -6.60
CA ALA A 87 -16.42 5.23 -6.69
C ALA A 87 -15.67 5.36 -8.03
N LEU A 88 -15.33 4.23 -8.67
CA LEU A 88 -14.69 4.22 -9.99
C LEU A 88 -15.70 4.41 -11.12
N ALA A 89 -16.90 3.85 -10.96
CA ALA A 89 -17.97 3.92 -11.95
C ALA A 89 -18.76 5.24 -11.91
N GLU A 90 -18.41 6.16 -10.99
CA GLU A 90 -19.14 7.43 -10.75
C GLU A 90 -20.64 7.21 -10.44
N GLN A 91 -20.97 6.01 -9.96
CA GLN A 91 -22.35 5.53 -9.83
C GLN A 91 -23.08 6.04 -8.59
N LEU A 92 -22.37 6.71 -7.68
CA LEU A 92 -22.95 7.26 -6.45
C LEU A 92 -22.52 8.72 -6.27
N PRO A 93 -23.47 9.68 -6.16
CA PRO A 93 -23.18 11.09 -5.92
C PRO A 93 -22.36 11.34 -4.64
N THR A 94 -22.42 10.41 -3.69
CA THR A 94 -21.71 10.45 -2.41
C THR A 94 -20.24 10.01 -2.52
N HIS A 95 -19.84 9.46 -3.67
CA HIS A 95 -18.48 9.04 -3.93
C HIS A 95 -17.76 10.17 -4.65
N ASN A 96 -17.15 11.03 -3.84
CA ASN A 96 -16.47 12.25 -4.28
C ASN A 96 -15.19 11.99 -5.10
N THR A 97 -15.05 10.89 -5.85
CA THR A 97 -13.88 10.62 -6.70
C THR A 97 -14.29 10.04 -8.05
N THR A 98 -13.37 10.05 -9.01
CA THR A 98 -13.53 9.51 -10.36
C THR A 98 -12.41 8.51 -10.66
N ALA A 99 -12.61 7.66 -11.68
CA ALA A 99 -11.57 6.77 -12.19
C ALA A 99 -10.31 7.55 -12.63
N ARG A 100 -10.49 8.73 -13.24
CA ARG A 100 -9.39 9.63 -13.64
C ARG A 100 -8.52 10.06 -12.45
N ASN A 101 -9.14 10.42 -11.33
CA ASN A 101 -8.41 10.82 -10.13
C ASN A 101 -7.66 9.65 -9.49
N VAL A 102 -8.24 8.45 -9.51
CA VAL A 102 -7.57 7.22 -9.07
C VAL A 102 -6.35 6.95 -9.95
N GLU A 103 -6.51 7.03 -11.27
CA GLU A 103 -5.44 6.78 -12.23
C GLU A 103 -4.30 7.79 -12.11
N TYR A 104 -4.60 9.05 -11.81
CA TYR A 104 -3.60 10.05 -11.47
C TYR A 104 -2.71 9.57 -10.31
N TRP A 105 -3.28 9.10 -9.21
CA TRP A 105 -2.52 8.64 -8.05
C TRP A 105 -1.77 7.32 -8.30
N VAL A 106 -2.35 6.39 -9.07
CA VAL A 106 -1.63 5.18 -9.52
C VAL A 106 -0.36 5.58 -10.27
N ASN A 107 -0.48 6.54 -11.19
CA ASN A 107 0.66 7.06 -11.93
C ASN A 107 1.65 7.81 -11.04
N GLN A 108 1.20 8.54 -10.02
CA GLN A 108 2.10 9.15 -9.02
C GLN A 108 2.89 8.10 -8.24
N PHE A 109 2.24 7.05 -7.73
CA PHE A 109 2.93 5.95 -7.04
C PHE A 109 3.95 5.27 -7.95
N ARG A 110 3.56 4.97 -9.20
CA ARG A 110 4.43 4.38 -10.23
C ARG A 110 5.56 5.32 -10.66
N HIS A 111 5.33 6.62 -10.78
CA HIS A 111 6.36 7.57 -11.18
C HIS A 111 7.40 7.76 -10.07
N ASN A 112 6.94 7.87 -8.82
CA ASN A 112 7.83 7.95 -7.67
C ASN A 112 8.68 6.67 -7.49
N THR A 113 8.24 5.51 -8.02
CA THR A 113 9.08 4.30 -8.13
C THR A 113 10.35 4.43 -8.94
N LYS A 114 10.40 5.41 -9.83
CA LYS A 114 11.56 5.66 -10.68
C LYS A 114 12.48 6.75 -10.14
N LEU A 115 12.11 7.43 -9.04
CA LEU A 115 12.92 8.50 -8.47
C LEU A 115 13.83 7.93 -7.36
N PRO A 116 15.17 7.96 -7.53
CA PRO A 116 16.10 7.55 -6.49
C PRO A 116 15.99 8.53 -5.31
N ARG A 117 15.61 8.00 -4.14
CA ARG A 117 15.46 8.77 -2.90
C ARG A 117 16.81 9.10 -2.25
N SER A 118 17.77 9.62 -3.01
CA SER A 118 19.06 10.07 -2.49
C SER A 118 18.96 11.29 -1.56
N ALA A 119 17.76 11.85 -1.35
CA ALA A 119 17.59 13.09 -0.60
C ALA A 119 16.78 13.00 0.71
N ALA A 120 16.23 11.85 1.13
CA ALA A 120 15.32 11.86 2.30
C ALA A 120 15.43 10.72 3.32
N PHE A 121 16.29 9.73 3.15
CA PHE A 121 16.67 8.84 4.25
C PHE A 121 18.17 8.57 4.17
N GLY A 122 18.92 9.09 5.13
CA GLY A 122 20.30 8.68 5.36
C GLY A 122 20.40 7.16 5.56
N PRO A 123 21.60 6.59 5.40
CA PRO A 123 21.79 5.16 5.39
C PRO A 123 21.64 4.63 6.81
N ASN A 124 20.52 3.96 7.10
CA ASN A 124 20.44 2.82 8.02
C ASN A 124 18.99 2.38 8.18
N HIS A 125 18.64 1.24 7.57
CA HIS A 125 18.00 0.12 8.26
C HIS A 125 17.78 -1.00 7.24
N SER A 126 18.82 -1.78 7.01
CA SER A 126 18.70 -3.12 6.43
C SER A 126 17.88 -3.97 7.40
N LEU A 127 16.64 -4.32 7.02
CA LEU A 127 15.88 -5.38 7.67
C LEU A 127 16.34 -6.73 7.12
N GLU A 128 17.57 -7.12 7.45
CA GLU A 128 17.98 -8.51 7.37
C GLU A 128 17.53 -9.21 8.65
N ARG A 129 16.39 -9.92 8.59
CA ARG A 129 16.10 -11.00 9.53
C ARG A 129 16.21 -12.32 8.78
N THR A 130 17.44 -12.76 8.56
CA THR A 130 17.71 -14.16 8.23
C THR A 130 17.85 -14.92 9.54
N ARG A 131 16.81 -15.72 9.84
CA ARG A 131 16.74 -16.61 10.98
C ARG A 131 17.37 -17.96 10.58
N THR A 132 18.62 -18.18 10.94
CA THR A 132 19.31 -19.47 10.94
C THR A 132 20.56 -19.24 11.80
N GLY A 133 20.93 -19.98 12.84
CA GLY A 133 20.63 -21.29 13.35
C GLY A 133 21.74 -21.55 14.39
N LEU A 134 21.42 -22.29 15.44
CA LEU A 134 22.33 -22.74 16.51
C LEU A 134 23.77 -23.10 16.05
N ALA A 135 24.80 -22.61 16.77
CA ALA A 135 25.96 -23.39 17.22
C ALA A 135 26.90 -22.61 18.18
N LEU A 136 26.93 -23.06 19.45
CA LEU A 136 28.05 -23.23 20.38
C LEU A 136 29.12 -22.11 20.64
N ARG A 137 29.23 -21.76 21.94
CA ARG A 137 30.35 -21.11 22.69
C ARG A 137 31.71 -21.84 22.50
N PRO A 138 32.84 -21.41 23.13
CA PRO A 138 33.27 -20.10 23.67
C PRO A 138 34.63 -19.63 23.10
N GLN A 139 35.06 -18.38 23.36
CA GLN A 139 36.49 -18.05 23.29
C GLN A 139 36.99 -17.55 24.64
N LEU A 140 38.09 -18.20 25.03
CA LEU A 140 38.77 -18.18 26.32
C LEU A 140 39.75 -17.00 26.33
N LYS A 141 39.90 -16.37 27.51
CA LYS A 141 40.93 -15.37 27.82
C LYS A 141 42.33 -15.85 27.44
N ARG A 142 43.18 -14.93 26.99
CA ARG A 142 44.52 -14.70 27.55
C ARG A 142 44.91 -13.25 27.37
#